data_AF-A0A4Q5M0T3-F1
#
_entry.id   AF-A0A4Q5M0T3-F1
#
_cell.length_a   1.000
_cell.length_b   1.000
_cell.length_c   1.000
_cell.angle_alpha   90.00
_cell.angle_beta   90.00
_cell.angle_gamma   90.00
#
_symmetry.space_group_name_H-M   'P 1'
#
loop_
_entity.id
_entity.type
_entity.pdbx_description
1 polymer ?
#
loop_
_entity_poly.entity_id
_entity_poly.type
_entity_poly.pdbx_seq_one_letter_code
_entity_poly.pdbx_strand_id
1 'polypeptide(L)'
;MRVLPIIILGTGLLTGIHAVAQTPTPSSVPTAKKRKAKDILKDAVEIGGGPKVSAGASASGGVSSSALGSKDGSVASPNLNISSVDDAKKFATETLPDLGLKISKSFKKVKKELKSLKKEFNGRDYEGLKVEKQILRQGSGSRLTYSEFYTLKEYKQPDLYSRHLFWFDHKANRIVEGIGRDKERNDLMHGPYKKYLGDLLVEEGWYYMGTKHGRWELYDKNNNLLNKEYFEKGFSRDATISYYDESKHKIKEVIPKNYDKVTGEYFLFNESGTLAEQGMMDDSVKIGQWVEYYPTGNRRKKEVQYGKDCFDTTFESYIIREYDERGKMVFESPKVKKN
;
A
#
# COMPACT_ATOMS: atom_id res chain seq x y z
N MET A 1 77.90 -2.65 15.31
CA MET A 1 78.17 -1.80 14.13
C MET A 1 77.05 -0.78 14.01
N ARG A 2 77.39 0.50 14.24
CA ARG A 2 76.56 1.68 13.97
C ARG A 2 76.52 1.90 12.46
N VAL A 3 75.39 2.30 11.88
CA VAL A 3 75.25 3.53 11.05
C VAL A 3 73.75 3.92 11.03
N LEU A 4 73.50 5.20 11.30
CA LEU A 4 72.24 5.95 11.29
C LEU A 4 71.93 6.47 9.86
N PRO A 5 70.82 7.20 9.61
CA PRO A 5 70.17 7.34 8.30
C PRO A 5 70.72 8.50 7.46
N ILE A 6 70.40 8.51 6.17
CA ILE A 6 70.61 9.66 5.28
C ILE A 6 69.30 10.08 4.62
N ILE A 7 68.97 11.34 4.89
CA ILE A 7 67.96 12.21 4.26
C ILE A 7 68.56 12.78 2.97
N ILE A 8 67.79 12.84 1.88
CA ILE A 8 67.99 13.85 0.83
C ILE A 8 66.65 14.54 0.52
N LEU A 9 66.72 15.87 0.59
CA LEU A 9 65.72 16.89 0.26
C LEU A 9 65.68 17.18 -1.26
N GLY A 10 64.53 17.70 -1.72
CA GLY A 10 64.41 18.46 -2.97
C GLY A 10 62.94 18.71 -3.33
N THR A 11 62.33 19.84 -2.91
CA THR A 11 61.98 21.01 -3.78
C THR A 11 61.16 20.61 -5.01
N GLY A 12 59.89 20.94 -5.22
CA GLY A 12 59.07 22.08 -4.82
C GLY A 12 58.42 22.63 -6.09
N LEU A 13 57.08 22.68 -6.16
CA LEU A 13 56.35 23.74 -6.87
C LEU A 13 54.87 23.72 -6.49
N LEU A 14 54.41 24.84 -5.95
CA LEU A 14 53.01 25.23 -5.79
C LEU A 14 52.39 25.46 -7.17
N THR A 15 51.21 24.89 -7.42
CA THR A 15 50.17 25.53 -8.23
C THR A 15 48.83 25.35 -7.52
N GLY A 16 48.27 26.48 -7.10
CA GLY A 16 46.97 26.56 -6.45
C GLY A 16 45.84 26.37 -7.44
N ILE A 17 44.81 25.64 -7.02
CA ILE A 17 43.48 25.70 -7.61
C ILE A 17 42.54 26.00 -6.45
N HIS A 18 42.05 27.24 -6.40
CA HIS A 18 40.94 27.64 -5.54
C HIS A 18 39.67 26.92 -6.02
N ALA A 19 39.23 25.90 -5.29
CA ALA A 19 37.86 25.42 -5.38
C ALA A 19 37.02 26.21 -4.36
N VAL A 20 36.35 27.24 -4.86
CA VAL A 20 35.34 28.00 -4.12
C VAL A 20 34.19 27.06 -3.77
N ALA A 21 33.95 26.88 -2.47
CA ALA A 21 32.76 26.23 -1.94
C ALA A 21 31.52 27.05 -2.34
N GLN A 22 30.65 26.46 -3.14
CA GLN A 22 29.32 27.00 -3.41
C GLN A 22 28.35 26.42 -2.39
N THR A 23 27.90 27.29 -1.48
CA THR A 23 26.70 27.09 -0.66
C THR A 23 25.45 27.06 -1.55
N PRO A 24 24.53 26.10 -1.42
CA PRO A 24 23.27 26.14 -2.16
C PRO A 24 22.33 27.19 -1.55
N THR A 25 22.04 28.25 -2.30
CA THR A 25 20.94 29.19 -2.07
C THR A 25 19.61 28.63 -2.60
N PRO A 26 18.46 29.00 -2.00
CA PRO A 26 17.15 28.41 -2.30
C PRO A 26 16.57 28.92 -3.62
N SER A 27 16.20 28.01 -4.52
CA SER A 27 15.51 28.33 -5.77
C SER A 27 13.98 28.39 -5.58
N SER A 28 13.43 29.59 -5.73
CA SER A 28 12.11 29.97 -6.25
C SER A 28 10.94 28.96 -6.23
N VAL A 29 9.91 29.34 -5.47
CA VAL A 29 8.50 28.89 -5.57
C VAL A 29 7.92 29.19 -6.96
N PRO A 30 7.26 28.24 -7.65
CA PRO A 30 6.52 28.55 -8.87
C PRO A 30 5.18 29.23 -8.53
N THR A 31 5.07 30.51 -8.89
CA THR A 31 3.84 31.31 -8.82
C THR A 31 2.75 30.76 -9.75
N ALA A 32 1.58 30.43 -9.18
CA ALA A 32 0.41 29.98 -9.94
C ALA A 32 -0.16 31.10 -10.83
N LYS A 33 -0.35 30.80 -12.13
CA LYS A 33 -1.09 31.67 -13.05
C LYS A 33 -2.59 31.65 -12.72
N LYS A 34 -3.18 32.82 -12.45
CA LYS A 34 -4.63 33.01 -12.27
C LYS A 34 -5.39 32.53 -13.52
N ARG A 35 -6.29 31.56 -13.35
CA ARG A 35 -7.29 31.18 -14.36
C ARG A 35 -8.39 32.24 -14.45
N LYS A 36 -8.98 32.39 -15.64
CA LYS A 36 -10.05 33.37 -15.92
C LYS A 36 -11.41 32.83 -15.46
N ALA A 37 -12.29 33.72 -15.01
CA ALA A 37 -13.63 33.41 -14.47
C ALA A 37 -14.59 32.65 -15.42
N LYS A 38 -14.25 32.49 -16.72
CA LYS A 38 -15.04 31.70 -17.66
C LYS A 38 -14.80 30.18 -17.57
N ASP A 39 -13.72 29.74 -16.93
CA ASP A 39 -13.42 28.32 -16.76
C ASP A 39 -14.08 27.71 -15.51
N ILE A 40 -14.75 28.51 -14.68
CA ILE A 40 -15.41 28.10 -13.41
C ILE A 40 -16.88 27.68 -13.65
N LEU A 41 -17.47 28.03 -14.81
CA LEU A 41 -18.90 27.79 -15.09
C LEU A 41 -19.19 26.47 -15.83
N LYS A 42 -18.18 25.69 -16.21
CA LYS A 42 -18.38 24.38 -16.88
C LYS A 42 -18.48 23.20 -15.92
N ASP A 43 -17.97 23.31 -14.70
CA ASP A 43 -18.01 22.22 -13.71
C ASP A 43 -19.27 22.25 -12.82
N ALA A 44 -20.12 23.29 -12.95
CA ALA A 44 -21.35 23.45 -12.17
C ALA A 44 -22.60 22.81 -12.82
N VAL A 45 -22.48 22.16 -13.97
CA VAL A 45 -23.62 21.57 -14.70
C VAL A 45 -23.72 20.04 -14.56
N GLU A 46 -22.72 19.36 -14.01
CA GLU A 46 -22.74 17.87 -13.87
C GLU A 46 -23.11 17.34 -12.48
N ILE A 47 -23.54 18.20 -11.54
CA ILE A 47 -24.06 17.75 -10.24
C ILE A 47 -25.46 18.32 -10.03
N GLY A 48 -26.47 17.63 -10.56
CA GLY A 48 -27.87 18.02 -10.40
C GLY A 48 -28.80 16.82 -10.56
N GLY A 49 -28.97 16.03 -9.50
CA GLY A 49 -29.85 14.86 -9.52
C GLY A 49 -30.09 14.21 -8.16
N GLY A 50 -30.43 15.00 -7.14
CA GLY A 50 -30.94 14.50 -5.86
C GLY A 50 -32.42 14.89 -5.66
N PRO A 51 -33.30 13.99 -5.19
CA PRO A 51 -34.73 14.26 -5.07
C PRO A 51 -35.09 15.12 -3.86
N LYS A 52 -36.16 15.89 -4.05
CA LYS A 52 -36.80 16.83 -3.11
C LYS A 52 -37.16 16.17 -1.77
N VAL A 53 -36.73 16.81 -0.69
CA VAL A 53 -37.33 16.71 0.64
C VAL A 53 -38.70 17.41 0.66
N SER A 54 -39.70 16.74 1.21
CA SER A 54 -40.94 17.37 1.69
C SER A 54 -41.06 17.12 3.18
N ALA A 55 -41.33 18.21 3.91
CA ALA A 55 -41.52 18.23 5.35
C ALA A 55 -42.92 17.71 5.72
N GLY A 56 -42.98 16.97 6.82
CA GLY A 56 -44.22 16.59 7.51
C GLY A 56 -43.89 16.22 8.95
N ALA A 57 -44.40 17.01 9.89
CA ALA A 57 -44.08 16.95 11.31
C ALA A 57 -44.94 15.93 12.10
N SER A 58 -44.35 15.44 13.19
CA SER A 58 -44.92 15.06 14.50
C SER A 58 -46.05 14.02 14.58
N ALA A 59 -45.82 12.92 15.33
CA ALA A 59 -46.47 12.70 16.62
C ALA A 59 -46.04 11.37 17.27
N SER A 60 -45.93 11.44 18.59
CA SER A 60 -45.70 10.39 19.59
C SER A 60 -46.77 9.29 19.64
N GLY A 61 -46.38 8.09 20.09
CA GLY A 61 -47.30 7.11 20.65
C GLY A 61 -46.68 5.73 20.75
N GLY A 62 -46.24 5.34 21.95
CA GLY A 62 -45.85 3.97 22.24
C GLY A 62 -47.07 3.11 22.56
N VAL A 63 -47.04 1.82 22.23
CA VAL A 63 -47.73 0.75 22.97
C VAL A 63 -46.96 -0.57 22.80
N SER A 64 -46.77 -1.27 23.91
CA SER A 64 -46.23 -2.61 24.08
C SER A 64 -47.21 -3.72 23.65
N SER A 65 -46.70 -4.86 23.16
CA SER A 65 -47.24 -6.22 23.38
C SER A 65 -46.39 -7.21 22.58
N SER A 66 -45.45 -7.95 23.18
CA SER A 66 -45.63 -9.29 23.77
C SER A 66 -46.15 -10.36 22.79
N ALA A 67 -45.29 -11.36 22.52
CA ALA A 67 -45.49 -12.77 22.91
C ALA A 67 -45.17 -13.80 21.80
N LEU A 68 -44.41 -14.84 22.22
CA LEU A 68 -44.37 -16.22 21.72
C LEU A 68 -43.69 -16.45 20.34
N GLY A 69 -42.81 -17.42 20.12
CA GLY A 69 -42.33 -18.54 20.93
C GLY A 69 -41.38 -19.40 20.08
N SER A 70 -40.41 -20.00 20.78
CA SER A 70 -39.54 -21.14 20.50
C SER A 70 -39.49 -21.80 19.10
N LYS A 71 -38.26 -22.00 18.59
CA LYS A 71 -37.74 -23.35 18.28
C LYS A 71 -36.23 -23.35 17.99
N ASP A 72 -35.52 -24.17 18.74
CA ASP A 72 -34.17 -24.65 18.43
C ASP A 72 -34.14 -25.29 17.03
N GLY A 73 -33.05 -24.98 16.32
CA GLY A 73 -32.72 -25.58 15.03
C GLY A 73 -31.27 -25.25 14.71
N SER A 74 -30.35 -26.06 15.22
CA SER A 74 -28.95 -26.04 14.82
C SER A 74 -28.85 -26.29 13.31
N VAL A 75 -28.67 -25.23 12.53
CA VAL A 75 -28.39 -25.34 11.09
C VAL A 75 -26.89 -25.50 10.93
N ALA A 76 -26.49 -26.73 10.58
CA ALA A 76 -25.15 -27.07 10.18
C ALA A 76 -24.66 -26.10 9.08
N SER A 77 -23.44 -25.58 9.23
CA SER A 77 -22.78 -24.79 8.19
C SER A 77 -22.74 -25.62 6.89
N PRO A 78 -23.27 -25.13 5.76
CA PRO A 78 -23.19 -25.88 4.52
C PRO A 78 -21.73 -25.93 4.08
N ASN A 79 -21.23 -27.14 3.83
CA ASN A 79 -19.97 -27.33 3.10
C ASN A 79 -20.15 -26.75 1.69
N LEU A 80 -19.67 -25.53 1.47
CA LEU A 80 -19.74 -24.84 0.18
C LEU A 80 -18.60 -25.31 -0.71
N ASN A 81 -18.78 -26.48 -1.33
CA ASN A 81 -17.92 -26.91 -2.42
C ASN A 81 -18.50 -26.37 -3.73
N ILE A 82 -18.28 -25.08 -3.99
CA ILE A 82 -18.70 -24.43 -5.25
C ILE A 82 -17.68 -24.82 -6.31
N SER A 83 -17.98 -25.88 -7.05
CA SER A 83 -17.08 -26.45 -8.05
C SER A 83 -17.58 -26.24 -9.48
N SER A 84 -18.86 -25.93 -9.64
CA SER A 84 -19.50 -25.78 -10.95
C SER A 84 -20.28 -24.47 -11.11
N VAL A 85 -20.52 -24.11 -12.37
CA VAL A 85 -21.36 -22.96 -12.76
C VAL A 85 -22.80 -23.15 -12.29
N ASP A 86 -23.24 -24.38 -12.07
CA ASP A 86 -24.59 -24.68 -11.61
C ASP A 86 -24.71 -24.60 -10.08
N ASP A 87 -23.62 -24.79 -9.33
CA ASP A 87 -23.56 -24.54 -7.89
C ASP A 87 -23.65 -23.04 -7.60
N ALA A 88 -22.96 -22.22 -8.41
CA ALA A 88 -23.03 -20.76 -8.33
C ALA A 88 -24.42 -20.22 -8.72
N LYS A 89 -25.10 -20.84 -9.69
CA LYS A 89 -26.49 -20.51 -10.01
C LYS A 89 -27.43 -20.88 -8.88
N LYS A 90 -27.29 -22.06 -8.26
CA LYS A 90 -28.10 -22.46 -7.10
C LYS A 90 -27.94 -21.49 -5.94
N PHE A 91 -26.69 -21.15 -5.58
CA PHE A 91 -26.42 -20.18 -4.53
C PHE A 91 -27.06 -18.81 -4.80
N ALA A 92 -26.93 -18.29 -6.03
CA ALA A 92 -27.53 -17.01 -6.41
C ALA A 92 -29.06 -17.04 -6.46
N THR A 93 -29.68 -18.20 -6.68
CA THR A 93 -31.14 -18.36 -6.75
C THR A 93 -31.75 -18.62 -5.37
N GLU A 94 -31.02 -19.29 -4.47
CA GLU A 94 -31.46 -19.61 -3.11
C GLU A 94 -31.26 -18.45 -2.12
N THR A 95 -30.30 -17.55 -2.36
CA THR A 95 -30.02 -16.40 -1.48
C THR A 95 -30.83 -15.14 -1.80
N LEU A 96 -31.52 -15.09 -2.94
CA LEU A 96 -32.31 -13.94 -3.38
C LEU A 96 -33.72 -14.39 -3.81
N PRO A 97 -34.66 -14.61 -2.86
CA PRO A 97 -36.05 -14.73 -3.24
C PRO A 97 -36.53 -13.32 -3.60
N ASP A 98 -36.85 -13.09 -4.88
CA ASP A 98 -37.68 -11.99 -5.42
C ASP A 98 -37.08 -11.11 -6.54
N LEU A 99 -36.29 -11.65 -7.46
CA LEU A 99 -35.91 -10.94 -8.69
C LEU A 99 -36.18 -11.77 -9.96
N GLY A 100 -37.39 -12.33 -10.05
CA GLY A 100 -37.84 -13.24 -11.10
C GLY A 100 -38.09 -12.67 -12.50
N LEU A 101 -37.77 -11.40 -12.82
CA LEU A 101 -38.13 -10.82 -14.14
C LEU A 101 -37.07 -9.94 -14.84
N LYS A 102 -35.78 -9.97 -14.44
CA LYS A 102 -34.69 -9.22 -15.13
C LYS A 102 -33.46 -10.04 -15.54
N ILE A 103 -33.59 -11.37 -15.59
CA ILE A 103 -32.43 -12.29 -15.66
C ILE A 103 -31.78 -12.42 -17.06
N SER A 104 -32.49 -12.21 -18.19
CA SER A 104 -31.92 -12.50 -19.52
C SER A 104 -30.93 -11.46 -20.04
N LYS A 105 -31.20 -10.15 -19.85
CA LYS A 105 -30.25 -9.06 -20.20
C LYS A 105 -29.05 -9.02 -19.25
N SER A 106 -29.25 -9.43 -17.99
CA SER A 106 -28.16 -9.57 -17.02
C SER A 106 -27.23 -10.75 -17.36
N PHE A 107 -27.77 -11.89 -17.80
CA PHE A 107 -26.97 -13.09 -18.06
C PHE A 107 -25.89 -12.91 -19.14
N LYS A 108 -26.18 -12.19 -20.25
CA LYS A 108 -25.17 -11.93 -21.29
C LYS A 108 -24.07 -10.97 -20.81
N LYS A 109 -24.43 -9.99 -19.96
CA LYS A 109 -23.49 -9.06 -19.31
C LYS A 109 -22.63 -9.80 -18.28
N VAL A 110 -23.25 -10.58 -17.39
CA VAL A 110 -22.57 -11.46 -16.42
C VAL A 110 -21.64 -12.44 -17.14
N LYS A 111 -22.05 -13.07 -18.24
CA LYS A 111 -21.18 -13.97 -19.02
C LYS A 111 -20.00 -13.24 -19.66
N LYS A 112 -20.15 -11.97 -20.05
CA LYS A 112 -19.07 -11.13 -20.56
C LYS A 112 -18.10 -10.74 -19.44
N GLU A 113 -18.61 -10.34 -18.29
CA GLU A 113 -17.82 -10.02 -17.09
C GLU A 113 -17.09 -11.24 -16.53
N LEU A 114 -17.74 -12.40 -16.51
CA LEU A 114 -17.10 -13.66 -16.10
C LEU A 114 -15.98 -14.07 -17.07
N LYS A 115 -16.13 -13.77 -18.37
CA LYS A 115 -15.07 -14.00 -19.36
C LYS A 115 -13.90 -13.03 -19.19
N SER A 116 -14.15 -11.76 -18.86
CA SER A 116 -13.06 -10.81 -18.57
C SER A 116 -12.35 -11.16 -17.27
N LEU A 117 -13.08 -11.51 -16.21
CA LEU A 117 -12.50 -11.97 -14.95
C LEU A 117 -11.68 -13.26 -15.13
N LYS A 118 -12.19 -14.24 -15.88
CA LYS A 118 -11.42 -15.47 -16.21
C LYS A 118 -10.20 -15.20 -17.08
N LYS A 119 -10.20 -14.11 -17.83
CA LYS A 119 -9.04 -13.65 -18.61
C LYS A 119 -8.00 -12.99 -17.69
N GLU A 120 -8.44 -12.23 -16.71
CA GLU A 120 -7.56 -11.60 -15.70
C GLU A 120 -6.98 -12.62 -14.73
N PHE A 121 -7.78 -13.63 -14.35
CA PHE A 121 -7.34 -14.71 -13.48
C PHE A 121 -8.13 -16.00 -13.72
N ASN A 122 -7.40 -17.08 -14.03
CA ASN A 122 -7.98 -18.37 -14.35
C ASN A 122 -8.02 -19.34 -13.15
N GLY A 123 -7.55 -18.91 -11.97
CA GLY A 123 -7.45 -19.74 -10.76
C GLY A 123 -6.19 -20.61 -10.66
N ARG A 124 -5.32 -20.60 -11.68
CA ARG A 124 -4.12 -21.45 -11.78
C ARG A 124 -2.84 -20.66 -11.86
N ASP A 125 -2.88 -19.51 -12.53
CA ASP A 125 -1.75 -18.59 -12.64
C ASP A 125 -2.22 -17.14 -12.66
N TYR A 126 -1.31 -16.25 -12.28
CA TYR A 126 -1.45 -14.81 -12.41
C TYR A 126 -0.15 -14.26 -13.00
N GLU A 127 -0.22 -13.42 -14.03
CA GLU A 127 0.96 -12.90 -14.74
C GLU A 127 1.96 -14.00 -15.16
N GLY A 128 1.45 -15.19 -15.53
CA GLY A 128 2.24 -16.35 -15.94
C GLY A 128 2.93 -17.13 -14.81
N LEU A 129 2.69 -16.77 -13.55
CA LEU A 129 3.22 -17.49 -12.38
C LEU A 129 2.13 -18.36 -11.76
N LYS A 130 2.44 -19.64 -11.54
CA LYS A 130 1.49 -20.59 -10.93
C LYS A 130 1.20 -20.21 -9.48
N VAL A 131 -0.07 -20.31 -9.11
CA VAL A 131 -0.55 -19.97 -7.77
C VAL A 131 -1.27 -21.15 -7.11
N GLU A 132 -1.36 -21.08 -5.79
CA GLU A 132 -2.14 -21.96 -4.96
C GLU A 132 -3.12 -21.16 -4.10
N LYS A 133 -4.39 -21.60 -4.04
CA LYS A 133 -5.43 -20.94 -3.25
C LYS A 133 -5.22 -21.26 -1.78
N GLN A 134 -5.24 -20.23 -0.95
CA GLN A 134 -5.18 -20.30 0.49
C GLN A 134 -6.43 -19.66 1.10
N ILE A 135 -6.80 -20.17 2.27
CA ILE A 135 -7.93 -19.66 3.05
C ILE A 135 -7.47 -19.52 4.49
N LEU A 136 -7.69 -18.34 5.06
CA LEU A 136 -7.39 -18.03 6.45
C LEU A 136 -8.65 -17.64 7.20
N ARG A 137 -8.92 -18.32 8.32
CA ARG A 137 -10.02 -18.01 9.24
C ARG A 137 -9.44 -17.64 10.59
N GLN A 138 -9.84 -16.49 11.12
CA GLN A 138 -9.33 -15.98 12.39
C GLN A 138 -10.45 -15.39 13.24
N GLY A 139 -10.40 -15.64 14.55
CA GLY A 139 -11.42 -15.17 15.49
C GLY A 139 -12.70 -16.02 15.48
N SER A 140 -13.73 -15.51 16.16
CA SER A 140 -15.03 -16.17 16.31
C SER A 140 -16.16 -15.14 16.42
N GLY A 141 -17.39 -15.56 16.16
CA GLY A 141 -18.58 -14.71 16.24
C GLY A 141 -18.49 -13.48 15.34
N SER A 142 -18.84 -12.31 15.88
CA SER A 142 -18.85 -11.03 15.16
C SER A 142 -17.47 -10.50 14.77
N ARG A 143 -16.39 -11.10 15.27
CA ARG A 143 -14.99 -10.75 14.95
C ARG A 143 -14.34 -11.75 13.99
N LEU A 144 -15.09 -12.74 13.51
CA LEU A 144 -14.59 -13.72 12.55
C LEU A 144 -14.11 -12.99 11.29
N THR A 145 -12.84 -13.15 10.97
CA THR A 145 -12.24 -12.70 9.72
C THR A 145 -12.00 -13.90 8.83
N TYR A 146 -12.44 -13.80 7.58
CA TYR A 146 -12.20 -14.79 6.54
C TYR A 146 -11.41 -14.13 5.41
N SER A 147 -10.23 -14.65 5.11
CA SER A 147 -9.40 -14.19 3.99
C SER A 147 -9.26 -15.29 2.96
N GLU A 148 -9.57 -14.97 1.71
CA GLU A 148 -9.32 -15.80 0.55
C GLU A 148 -8.20 -15.15 -0.27
N PHE A 149 -7.12 -15.89 -0.52
CA PHE A 149 -5.95 -15.36 -1.19
C PHE A 149 -5.15 -16.44 -1.89
N TYR A 150 -4.11 -16.04 -2.59
CA TYR A 150 -3.27 -16.94 -3.37
C TYR A 150 -1.79 -16.72 -3.04
N THR A 151 -1.04 -17.81 -3.06
CA THR A 151 0.41 -17.82 -2.87
C THR A 151 1.11 -18.42 -4.07
N LEU A 152 2.40 -18.09 -4.27
CA LEU A 152 3.20 -18.71 -5.32
C LEU A 152 3.37 -20.21 -5.07
N LYS A 153 3.09 -21.02 -6.09
CA LYS A 153 3.35 -22.46 -6.05
C LYS A 153 4.84 -22.80 -6.15
N GLU A 154 5.57 -22.01 -6.92
CA GLU A 154 7.01 -22.15 -7.13
C GLU A 154 7.68 -20.84 -6.68
N TYR A 155 8.56 -20.91 -5.68
CA TYR A 155 9.23 -19.73 -5.15
C TYR A 155 10.03 -19.02 -6.26
N LYS A 156 9.84 -17.71 -6.36
CA LYS A 156 10.69 -16.81 -7.14
C LYS A 156 11.16 -15.68 -6.25
N GLN A 157 12.40 -15.25 -6.47
CA GLN A 157 12.96 -14.14 -5.70
C GLN A 157 12.16 -12.86 -5.99
N PRO A 158 11.63 -12.18 -4.96
CA PRO A 158 11.00 -10.87 -5.12
C PRO A 158 11.98 -9.83 -5.66
N ASP A 159 11.43 -8.74 -6.19
CA ASP A 159 12.25 -7.63 -6.65
C ASP A 159 13.01 -6.97 -5.47
N LEU A 160 14.25 -6.56 -5.72
CA LEU A 160 15.16 -5.99 -4.72
C LEU A 160 14.60 -4.69 -4.11
N TYR A 161 13.85 -3.93 -4.91
CA TYR A 161 13.25 -2.66 -4.52
C TYR A 161 11.95 -2.81 -3.72
N SER A 162 11.40 -4.02 -3.64
CA SER A 162 10.16 -4.30 -2.90
C SER A 162 10.37 -4.15 -1.40
N ARG A 163 9.74 -3.14 -0.78
CA ARG A 163 9.85 -2.87 0.66
C ARG A 163 8.75 -3.53 1.48
N HIS A 164 7.56 -3.64 0.88
CA HIS A 164 6.34 -4.17 1.48
C HIS A 164 6.03 -5.53 0.85
N LEU A 165 6.64 -6.59 1.41
CA LEU A 165 6.47 -7.97 0.96
C LEU A 165 5.57 -8.74 1.92
N PHE A 166 4.47 -9.25 1.39
CA PHE A 166 3.45 -10.00 2.10
C PHE A 166 3.66 -11.50 1.89
N TRP A 167 3.64 -12.22 3.00
CA TRP A 167 3.87 -13.64 3.09
C TRP A 167 2.76 -14.30 3.89
N PHE A 168 2.43 -15.53 3.57
CA PHE A 168 1.59 -16.38 4.40
C PHE A 168 2.47 -17.27 5.27
N ASP A 169 2.45 -17.05 6.58
CA ASP A 169 3.16 -17.87 7.57
C ASP A 169 2.26 -19.03 7.98
N HIS A 170 2.59 -20.25 7.52
CA HIS A 170 1.81 -21.46 7.81
C HIS A 170 1.80 -21.82 9.28
N LYS A 171 2.92 -21.59 9.98
CA LYS A 171 3.06 -21.96 11.39
C LYS A 171 2.26 -21.02 12.28
N ALA A 172 2.33 -19.71 12.01
CA ALA A 172 1.58 -18.71 12.74
C ALA A 172 0.13 -18.56 12.23
N ASN A 173 -0.20 -19.22 11.12
CA ASN A 173 -1.48 -19.15 10.40
C ASN A 173 -1.96 -17.70 10.26
N ARG A 174 -1.13 -16.86 9.64
CA ARG A 174 -1.43 -15.44 9.41
C ARG A 174 -0.64 -14.89 8.23
N ILE A 175 -1.18 -13.84 7.62
CA ILE A 175 -0.44 -13.03 6.65
C ILE A 175 0.48 -12.08 7.42
N VAL A 176 1.73 -12.01 7.01
CA VAL A 176 2.77 -11.18 7.63
C VAL A 176 3.50 -10.38 6.57
N GLU A 177 3.95 -9.20 6.97
CA GLU A 177 4.79 -8.35 6.14
C GLU A 177 6.26 -8.46 6.55
N GLY A 178 7.17 -8.36 5.58
CA GLY A 178 8.60 -8.24 5.82
C GLY A 178 9.46 -8.59 4.60
N ILE A 179 10.63 -7.97 4.49
CA ILE A 179 11.52 -8.07 3.31
C ILE A 179 12.14 -9.47 3.14
N GLY A 180 12.39 -10.17 4.25
CA GLY A 180 12.99 -11.50 4.24
C GLY A 180 12.30 -12.42 5.23
N ARG A 181 11.84 -13.58 4.75
CA ARG A 181 11.22 -14.63 5.55
C ARG A 181 11.77 -16.00 5.15
N ASP A 182 11.66 -16.94 6.06
CA ASP A 182 12.05 -18.33 5.84
C ASP A 182 11.11 -18.97 4.81
N LYS A 183 11.68 -19.42 3.69
CA LYS A 183 10.94 -19.97 2.55
C LYS A 183 10.32 -21.33 2.84
N GLU A 184 10.85 -22.05 3.84
CA GLU A 184 10.31 -23.37 4.20
C GLU A 184 8.97 -23.27 4.92
N ARG A 185 8.70 -22.12 5.54
CA ARG A 185 7.52 -21.91 6.40
C ARG A 185 6.58 -20.82 5.90
N ASN A 186 7.03 -20.02 4.94
CA ASN A 186 6.32 -18.85 4.46
C ASN A 186 6.22 -18.88 2.94
N ASP A 187 5.00 -18.75 2.44
CA ASP A 187 4.77 -18.62 1.01
C ASP A 187 4.53 -17.17 0.63
N LEU A 188 5.11 -16.76 -0.48
CA LEU A 188 4.97 -15.40 -0.99
C LEU A 188 3.58 -15.19 -1.60
N MET A 189 2.90 -14.10 -1.23
CA MET A 189 1.56 -13.79 -1.73
C MET A 189 1.60 -13.45 -3.22
N HIS A 190 0.71 -14.04 -4.02
CA HIS A 190 0.64 -13.78 -5.45
C HIS A 190 -0.74 -14.18 -6.01
N GLY A 191 -1.42 -13.24 -6.68
CA GLY A 191 -2.78 -13.41 -7.18
C GLY A 191 -3.80 -12.58 -6.39
N PRO A 192 -5.11 -12.82 -6.59
CA PRO A 192 -6.15 -12.03 -5.95
C PRO A 192 -6.21 -12.25 -4.44
N TYR A 193 -6.68 -11.24 -3.72
CA TYR A 193 -6.86 -11.23 -2.26
C TYR A 193 -8.21 -10.63 -1.93
N LYS A 194 -8.93 -11.27 -1.01
CA LYS A 194 -10.19 -10.77 -0.44
C LYS A 194 -10.23 -11.05 1.05
N LYS A 195 -10.70 -10.07 1.81
CA LYS A 195 -10.92 -10.17 3.25
C LYS A 195 -12.35 -9.83 3.60
N TYR A 196 -12.94 -10.65 4.45
CA TYR A 196 -14.29 -10.54 4.92
C TYR A 196 -14.31 -10.48 6.45
N LEU A 197 -15.22 -9.67 7.00
CA LEU A 197 -15.55 -9.65 8.42
C LEU A 197 -16.96 -10.23 8.56
N GLY A 198 -17.06 -11.49 9.00
CA GLY A 198 -18.25 -12.30 8.78
C GLY A 198 -18.49 -12.47 7.28
N ASP A 199 -19.67 -12.06 6.81
CA ASP A 199 -20.05 -12.14 5.39
C ASP A 199 -19.76 -10.84 4.60
N LEU A 200 -19.32 -9.79 5.29
CA LEU A 200 -19.07 -8.48 4.68
C LEU A 200 -17.66 -8.43 4.08
N LEU A 201 -17.55 -8.12 2.79
CA LEU A 201 -16.28 -7.79 2.14
C LEU A 201 -15.75 -6.46 2.69
N VAL A 202 -14.56 -6.49 3.28
CA VAL A 202 -13.93 -5.28 3.86
C VAL A 202 -12.71 -4.83 3.08
N GLU A 203 -12.05 -5.73 2.34
CA GLU A 203 -10.85 -5.41 1.58
C GLU A 203 -10.72 -6.36 0.39
N GLU A 204 -10.39 -5.83 -0.79
CA GLU A 204 -9.99 -6.64 -1.93
C GLU A 204 -8.81 -6.02 -2.68
N GLY A 205 -8.00 -6.87 -3.29
CA GLY A 205 -6.81 -6.44 -4.00
C GLY A 205 -6.13 -7.58 -4.72
N TRP A 206 -4.94 -7.30 -5.23
CA TRP A 206 -4.09 -8.29 -5.87
C TRP A 206 -2.68 -8.16 -5.35
N TYR A 207 -2.00 -9.30 -5.24
CA TYR A 207 -0.58 -9.36 -4.96
C TYR A 207 0.17 -9.81 -6.20
N TYR A 208 1.33 -9.21 -6.45
CA TYR A 208 2.30 -9.68 -7.42
C TYR A 208 3.64 -9.83 -6.71
N MET A 209 4.12 -11.07 -6.62
CA MET A 209 5.45 -11.38 -6.06
C MET A 209 5.61 -10.80 -4.64
N GLY A 210 4.57 -10.92 -3.82
CA GLY A 210 4.52 -10.44 -2.45
C GLY A 210 4.17 -8.96 -2.32
N THR A 211 4.14 -8.18 -3.38
CA THR A 211 3.80 -6.74 -3.33
C THR A 211 2.36 -6.46 -3.72
N LYS A 212 1.77 -5.36 -3.23
CA LYS A 212 0.46 -4.91 -3.72
C LYS A 212 0.52 -4.62 -5.22
N HIS A 213 -0.49 -5.06 -5.95
CA HIS A 213 -0.60 -4.90 -7.40
C HIS A 213 -2.03 -4.58 -7.81
N GLY A 214 -2.18 -3.89 -8.94
CA GLY A 214 -3.48 -3.56 -9.51
C GLY A 214 -4.31 -2.69 -8.57
N ARG A 215 -5.62 -2.90 -8.63
CA ARG A 215 -6.61 -2.14 -7.85
C ARG A 215 -6.75 -2.73 -6.45
N TRP A 216 -6.66 -1.87 -5.44
CA TRP A 216 -6.93 -2.17 -4.04
C TRP A 216 -8.09 -1.33 -3.55
N GLU A 217 -9.02 -1.96 -2.86
CA GLU A 217 -10.23 -1.31 -2.35
C GLU A 217 -10.52 -1.72 -0.92
N LEU A 218 -10.95 -0.72 -0.15
CA LEU A 218 -11.36 -0.86 1.24
C LEU A 218 -12.83 -0.46 1.37
N TYR A 219 -13.59 -1.24 2.10
CA TYR A 219 -15.02 -1.06 2.28
C TYR A 219 -15.39 -0.88 3.75
N ASP A 220 -16.46 -0.13 4.01
CA ASP A 220 -17.06 0.00 5.35
C ASP A 220 -18.06 -1.12 5.66
N LYS A 221 -18.68 -1.04 6.84
CA LYS A 221 -19.70 -2.00 7.30
C LYS A 221 -20.97 -2.05 6.47
N ASN A 222 -21.23 -1.00 5.70
CA ASN A 222 -22.39 -0.82 4.86
C ASN A 222 -22.06 -1.08 3.38
N ASN A 223 -20.87 -1.65 3.09
CA ASN A 223 -20.38 -1.91 1.74
C ASN A 223 -20.13 -0.64 0.90
N ASN A 224 -19.90 0.51 1.54
CA ASN A 224 -19.44 1.72 0.86
C ASN A 224 -17.93 1.67 0.65
N LEU A 225 -17.49 2.12 -0.52
CA LEU A 225 -16.06 2.25 -0.85
C LEU A 225 -15.43 3.38 -0.01
N LEU A 226 -14.52 3.03 0.89
CA LEU A 226 -13.79 3.98 1.74
C LEU A 226 -12.52 4.48 1.06
N ASN A 227 -11.76 3.56 0.45
CA ASN A 227 -10.52 3.88 -0.21
C ASN A 227 -10.37 3.05 -1.47
N LYS A 228 -9.73 3.64 -2.47
CA LYS A 228 -9.39 3.01 -3.73
C LYS A 228 -8.01 3.45 -4.13
N GLU A 229 -7.13 2.49 -4.34
CA GLU A 229 -5.75 2.74 -4.70
C GLU A 229 -5.35 1.84 -5.85
N TYR A 230 -4.34 2.28 -6.57
CA TYR A 230 -3.76 1.50 -7.65
C TYR A 230 -2.27 1.36 -7.42
N PHE A 231 -1.79 0.12 -7.51
CA PHE A 231 -0.41 -0.24 -7.31
C PHE A 231 0.16 -0.92 -8.55
N GLU A 232 1.45 -0.70 -8.78
CA GLU A 232 2.26 -1.36 -9.78
C GLU A 232 3.50 -1.91 -9.05
N LYS A 233 3.60 -3.24 -8.91
CA LYS A 233 4.69 -3.95 -8.23
C LYS A 233 5.07 -3.37 -6.85
N GLY A 234 4.07 -2.99 -6.06
CA GLY A 234 4.23 -2.46 -4.71
C GLY A 234 4.30 -0.95 -4.58
N PHE A 235 4.53 -0.22 -5.67
CA PHE A 235 4.51 1.25 -5.68
C PHE A 235 3.15 1.77 -6.15
N SER A 236 2.77 2.99 -5.77
CA SER A 236 1.59 3.64 -6.34
C SER A 236 1.72 3.69 -7.86
N ARG A 237 0.65 3.38 -8.59
CA ARG A 237 0.67 3.33 -10.06
C ARG A 237 1.14 4.65 -10.68
N ASP A 238 0.72 5.76 -10.10
CA ASP A 238 1.03 7.09 -10.61
C ASP A 238 2.38 7.62 -10.09
N ALA A 239 3.10 6.84 -9.28
CA ALA A 239 4.39 7.23 -8.72
C ALA A 239 5.39 7.57 -9.83
N THR A 240 6.19 8.60 -9.58
CA THR A 240 7.28 8.97 -10.49
C THR A 240 8.53 8.20 -10.07
N ILE A 241 8.96 7.28 -10.94
CA ILE A 241 10.14 6.45 -10.71
C ILE A 241 11.27 6.93 -11.61
N SER A 242 12.39 7.32 -10.99
CA SER A 242 13.63 7.63 -11.70
C SER A 242 14.62 6.46 -11.58
N TYR A 243 15.50 6.32 -12.57
CA TYR A 243 16.41 5.19 -12.70
C TYR A 243 17.85 5.69 -12.87
N TYR A 244 18.82 4.87 -12.47
CA TYR A 244 20.25 5.10 -12.71
C TYR A 244 20.66 4.72 -14.13
N ASP A 245 19.95 3.78 -14.74
CA ASP A 245 20.25 3.20 -16.04
C ASP A 245 19.17 3.53 -17.09
N GLU A 246 19.58 3.60 -18.36
CA GLU A 246 18.64 3.80 -19.47
C GLU A 246 17.72 2.58 -19.67
N SER A 247 18.18 1.39 -19.30
CA SER A 247 17.41 0.14 -19.34
C SER A 247 16.32 0.03 -18.27
N LYS A 248 16.24 0.97 -17.31
CA LYS A 248 15.25 1.01 -16.23
C LYS A 248 15.23 -0.24 -15.35
N HIS A 249 16.39 -0.84 -15.09
CA HIS A 249 16.54 -1.96 -14.16
C HIS A 249 17.03 -1.52 -12.78
N LYS A 250 17.67 -0.34 -12.67
CA LYS A 250 18.18 0.19 -11.41
C LYS A 250 17.37 1.41 -10.97
N ILE A 251 16.40 1.20 -10.07
CA ILE A 251 15.62 2.31 -9.50
C ILE A 251 16.53 3.20 -8.67
N LYS A 252 16.41 4.51 -8.88
CA LYS A 252 17.09 5.57 -8.12
C LYS A 252 16.16 6.18 -7.09
N GLU A 253 14.97 6.59 -7.50
CA GLU A 253 14.04 7.31 -6.65
C GLU A 253 12.61 6.94 -7.00
N VAL A 254 11.77 6.81 -5.98
CA VAL A 254 10.33 6.61 -6.09
C VAL A 254 9.64 7.73 -5.34
N ILE A 255 9.01 8.63 -6.10
CA ILE A 255 8.19 9.71 -5.59
C ILE A 255 6.73 9.23 -5.62
N PRO A 256 6.10 8.98 -4.45
CA PRO A 256 4.72 8.54 -4.37
C PRO A 256 3.81 9.61 -4.94
N LYS A 257 2.86 9.18 -5.76
CA LYS A 257 1.83 10.06 -6.31
C LYS A 257 0.51 9.29 -6.34
N ASN A 258 -0.53 9.92 -5.83
CA ASN A 258 -1.88 9.39 -5.82
C ASN A 258 -2.87 10.54 -6.09
N TYR A 259 -3.76 10.37 -7.06
CA TYR A 259 -4.75 11.40 -7.43
C TYR A 259 -4.14 12.79 -7.67
N ASP A 260 -3.05 12.85 -8.43
CA ASP A 260 -2.30 14.08 -8.72
C ASP A 260 -1.61 14.78 -7.54
N LYS A 261 -1.63 14.17 -6.34
CA LYS A 261 -0.93 14.66 -5.16
C LYS A 261 0.26 13.78 -4.82
N VAL A 262 1.35 14.40 -4.38
CA VAL A 262 2.56 13.71 -3.94
C VAL A 262 2.38 13.31 -2.47
N THR A 263 1.66 12.21 -2.26
CA THR A 263 1.33 11.68 -0.94
C THR A 263 1.60 10.17 -0.91
N GLY A 264 2.29 9.70 0.13
CA GLY A 264 2.62 8.29 0.35
C GLY A 264 4.06 8.08 0.79
N GLU A 265 4.56 6.86 0.60
CA GLU A 265 5.93 6.48 0.96
C GLU A 265 6.94 6.87 -0.12
N TYR A 266 7.94 7.62 0.29
CA TYR A 266 9.09 8.00 -0.52
C TYR A 266 10.24 7.03 -0.33
N PHE A 267 10.92 6.70 -1.43
CA PHE A 267 12.13 5.89 -1.40
C PHE A 267 13.21 6.48 -2.30
N LEU A 268 14.42 6.59 -1.77
CA LEU A 268 15.65 6.84 -2.52
C LEU A 268 16.56 5.63 -2.34
N PHE A 269 17.13 5.14 -3.43
CA PHE A 269 18.03 4.00 -3.45
C PHE A 269 19.42 4.44 -3.92
N ASN A 270 20.45 3.76 -3.43
CA ASN A 270 21.80 3.85 -3.98
C ASN A 270 21.89 3.03 -5.27
N GLU A 271 22.95 3.24 -6.06
CA GLU A 271 23.17 2.48 -7.30
C GLU A 271 23.32 0.95 -7.07
N SER A 272 23.73 0.55 -5.86
CA SER A 272 23.79 -0.85 -5.43
C SER A 272 22.41 -1.48 -5.18
N GLY A 273 21.33 -0.70 -5.23
CA GLY A 273 19.97 -1.12 -4.88
C GLY A 273 19.67 -1.12 -3.38
N THR A 274 20.64 -0.72 -2.55
CA THR A 274 20.42 -0.50 -1.11
C THR A 274 19.63 0.78 -0.88
N LEU A 275 18.85 0.83 0.19
CA LEU A 275 18.07 2.01 0.52
C LEU A 275 19.00 3.14 0.98
N ALA A 276 18.76 4.37 0.50
CA ALA A 276 19.50 5.58 0.84
C ALA A 276 18.66 6.51 1.72
N GLU A 277 17.38 6.68 1.41
CA GLU A 277 16.45 7.50 2.19
C GLU A 277 15.04 6.90 2.09
N GLN A 278 14.28 6.95 3.17
CA GLN A 278 12.84 6.66 3.15
C GLN A 278 12.09 7.59 4.10
N GLY A 279 10.82 7.82 3.79
CA GLY A 279 9.92 8.57 4.67
C GLY A 279 8.53 8.71 4.08
N MET A 280 7.69 9.51 4.73
CA MET A 280 6.34 9.80 4.26
C MET A 280 6.28 11.21 3.68
N MET A 281 5.54 11.35 2.58
CA MET A 281 5.16 12.64 2.02
C MET A 281 3.66 12.83 2.09
N ASP A 282 3.25 14.09 2.25
CA ASP A 282 1.88 14.54 2.14
C ASP A 282 1.84 15.87 1.39
N ASP A 283 1.15 15.89 0.25
CA ASP A 283 1.06 17.02 -0.67
C ASP A 283 2.42 17.68 -0.99
N SER A 284 3.43 16.85 -1.28
CA SER A 284 4.83 17.25 -1.55
C SER A 284 5.63 17.72 -0.34
N VAL A 285 5.10 17.61 0.88
CA VAL A 285 5.79 17.96 2.14
C VAL A 285 6.27 16.68 2.83
N LYS A 286 7.52 16.68 3.32
CA LYS A 286 8.05 15.60 4.17
C LYS A 286 7.33 15.60 5.52
N ILE A 287 6.72 14.48 5.88
CA ILE A 287 6.00 14.31 7.15
C ILE A 287 6.52 13.09 7.92
N GLY A 288 6.28 13.06 9.23
CA GLY A 288 6.64 11.93 10.07
C GLY A 288 8.15 11.69 10.17
N GLN A 289 8.54 10.43 10.35
CA GLN A 289 9.94 10.04 10.50
C GLN A 289 10.57 9.73 9.15
N TRP A 290 11.73 10.35 8.92
CA TRP A 290 12.57 10.11 7.76
C TRP A 290 13.86 9.47 8.20
N VAL A 291 14.29 8.46 7.45
CA VAL A 291 15.48 7.67 7.76
C VAL A 291 16.42 7.71 6.57
N GLU A 292 17.62 8.24 6.80
CA GLU A 292 18.75 8.21 5.87
C GLU A 292 19.65 7.01 6.23
N TYR A 293 20.21 6.37 5.22
CA TYR A 293 21.05 5.17 5.35
C TYR A 293 22.41 5.40 4.70
N TYR A 294 23.42 4.66 5.16
CA TYR A 294 24.75 4.69 4.55
C TYR A 294 24.78 3.91 3.22
N PRO A 295 25.55 4.34 2.20
CA PRO A 295 25.65 3.61 0.94
C PRO A 295 26.29 2.22 1.04
N THR A 296 27.10 2.00 2.07
CA THR A 296 27.87 0.75 2.30
C THR A 296 27.03 -0.39 2.89
N GLY A 297 25.74 -0.19 3.15
CA GLY A 297 24.83 -1.25 3.60
C GLY A 297 23.50 -0.73 4.14
N ASN A 298 22.72 -1.58 4.81
CA ASN A 298 21.40 -1.22 5.33
C ASN A 298 21.44 -0.53 6.71
N ARG A 299 22.55 0.15 7.05
CA ARG A 299 22.72 0.82 8.35
C ARG A 299 22.14 2.22 8.29
N ARG A 300 21.34 2.57 9.30
CA ARG A 300 20.82 3.92 9.46
C ARG A 300 21.97 4.88 9.73
N LYS A 301 21.92 6.03 9.08
CA LYS A 301 22.83 7.16 9.26
C LYS A 301 22.20 8.23 10.13
N LYS A 302 20.94 8.57 9.82
CA LYS A 302 20.23 9.68 10.46
C LYS A 302 18.73 9.44 10.46
N GLU A 303 18.09 9.77 11.57
CA GLU A 303 16.63 9.77 11.72
C GLU A 303 16.17 11.21 12.00
N VAL A 304 15.25 11.75 11.20
CA VAL A 304 14.72 13.11 11.34
C VAL A 304 13.21 13.05 11.53
N GLN A 305 12.69 13.79 12.51
CA GLN A 305 11.26 13.98 12.69
C GLN A 305 10.82 15.25 11.96
N TYR A 306 9.78 15.12 11.15
CA TYR A 306 9.04 16.22 10.53
C TYR A 306 7.64 16.35 11.15
N GLY A 307 6.91 17.37 10.74
CA GLY A 307 5.53 17.62 11.16
C GLY A 307 4.62 16.43 10.87
N LYS A 308 3.45 16.41 11.52
CA LYS A 308 2.51 15.27 11.40
C LYS A 308 1.89 15.18 10.01
N ASP A 309 1.58 16.33 9.42
CA ASP A 309 0.91 16.48 8.13
C ASP A 309 1.43 17.73 7.41
N CYS A 310 0.95 17.97 6.18
CA CYS A 310 1.37 19.13 5.39
C CYS A 310 0.92 20.49 5.94
N PHE A 311 0.00 20.53 6.92
CA PHE A 311 -0.52 21.76 7.52
C PHE A 311 0.21 22.16 8.81
N ASP A 312 1.01 21.27 9.38
CA ASP A 312 1.78 21.49 10.60
C ASP A 312 3.02 22.38 10.36
N THR A 313 2.76 23.63 9.99
CA THR A 313 3.78 24.65 9.70
C THR A 313 4.53 25.15 10.93
N THR A 314 3.99 24.90 12.12
CA THR A 314 4.61 25.30 13.40
C THR A 314 5.65 24.31 13.91
N PHE A 315 5.68 23.09 13.36
CA PHE A 315 6.59 22.07 13.80
C PHE A 315 8.00 22.28 13.25
N GLU A 316 8.96 22.53 14.14
CA GLU A 316 10.37 22.57 13.79
C GLU A 316 10.94 21.15 13.71
N SER A 317 11.32 20.73 12.50
CA SER A 317 11.96 19.44 12.28
C SER A 317 13.26 19.33 13.07
N TYR A 318 13.52 18.14 13.60
CA TYR A 318 14.71 17.90 14.38
C TYR A 318 15.24 16.48 14.18
N ILE A 319 16.55 16.34 14.33
CA ILE A 319 17.22 15.04 14.25
C ILE A 319 16.87 14.26 15.52
N ILE A 320 16.29 13.08 15.36
CA ILE A 320 15.97 12.15 16.44
C ILE A 320 17.28 11.51 16.91
N ARG A 321 18.01 10.89 15.98
CA ARG A 321 19.24 10.12 16.22
C ARG A 321 20.18 10.22 15.03
N GLU A 322 21.47 10.14 15.32
CA GLU A 322 22.52 9.89 14.32
C GLU A 322 23.38 8.71 14.73
N TYR A 323 23.88 7.99 13.74
CA TYR A 323 24.73 6.82 13.92
C TYR A 323 25.98 6.95 13.07
N ASP A 324 27.08 6.37 13.53
CA ASP A 324 28.28 6.19 12.72
C ASP A 324 28.12 5.03 11.72
N GLU A 325 29.10 4.88 10.82
CA GLU A 325 29.12 3.78 9.85
C GLU A 325 29.16 2.39 10.48
N ARG A 326 29.60 2.29 11.75
CA ARG A 326 29.63 1.04 12.52
C ARG A 326 28.28 0.73 13.18
N GLY A 327 27.31 1.65 13.09
CA GLY A 327 25.98 1.54 13.70
C GLY A 327 25.93 1.99 15.16
N LYS A 328 27.00 2.58 15.70
CA LYS A 328 27.00 3.17 17.03
C LYS A 328 26.29 4.51 16.98
N MET A 329 25.33 4.71 17.87
CA MET A 329 24.65 6.00 18.03
C MET A 329 25.65 7.06 18.50
N VAL A 330 25.77 8.14 17.74
CA VAL A 330 26.64 9.29 18.06
C VAL A 330 25.86 10.47 18.59
N PHE A 331 24.55 10.52 18.30
CA PHE A 331 23.66 11.57 18.77
C PHE A 331 22.27 11.00 19.04
N GLU A 332 21.63 11.49 20.10
CA GLU A 332 20.21 11.33 20.37
C GLU A 332 19.66 12.66 20.89
N SER A 333 18.54 13.11 20.32
CA SER A 333 17.94 14.37 20.71
C SER A 333 17.37 14.31 22.14
N PRO A 334 17.59 15.35 22.96
CA PRO A 334 16.96 15.46 24.28
C PRO A 334 15.43 15.40 24.24
N LYS A 335 14.81 15.75 23.10
CA LYS A 335 13.35 15.66 22.91
C LYS A 335 12.83 14.22 22.96
N VAL A 336 13.67 13.23 22.67
CA VAL A 336 13.30 11.80 22.70
C VAL A 336 13.12 11.28 24.12
N LYS A 337 13.92 11.77 25.08
CA LYS A 337 13.93 11.28 26.47
C LYS A 337 12.80 11.84 27.36
N LYS A 338 11.98 12.74 26.82
CA LYS A 338 10.90 13.42 27.58
C LYS A 338 9.54 12.72 27.50
N ASN A 339 9.45 11.62 26.76
CA ASN A 339 8.29 10.73 26.69
C ASN A 339 8.70 9.34 27.21
#